data_AF-A0A938GMB4-F1
#
_entry.id   AF-A0A938GMB4-F1
#
_cell.length_a   1.000
_cell.length_b   1.000
_cell.length_c   1.000
_cell.angle_alpha   90.00
_cell.angle_beta   90.00
_cell.angle_gamma   90.00
#
_symmetry.space_group_name_H-M   'P 1'
#
loop_
_entity.id
_entity.type
_entity.pdbx_description
1 polymer ?
#
loop_
_entity_poly.entity_id
_entity_poly.type
_entity_poly.pdbx_seq_one_letter_code
_entity_poly.pdbx_strand_id
1 'polypeptide(L)'
;MRQYRFGWLAALVTAGLAMGWAAEDKARRAQPPAIREFMREKLNHSQAVLEGITLEDYDLILVNARKLLAMSQEGMWQAVEGTEYAEHSANFRRNAAALAKAANLASLDSATLAYVRMTMSCVECHKYVRGRKSAALNTPLPSQADSVAPLVAVNADVGELSKSIER
;
A
#
# COMPACT_ATOMS: atom_id res chain seq x y z
N MET A 1 -16.29 53.48 -27.61
CA MET A 1 -15.63 53.07 -26.35
C MET A 1 -16.38 51.87 -25.77
N ARG A 2 -15.85 50.66 -26.00
CA ARG A 2 -15.14 49.82 -25.01
C ARG A 2 -16.09 49.06 -24.06
N GLN A 3 -16.64 47.96 -24.59
CA GLN A 3 -17.35 46.88 -23.89
C GLN A 3 -17.78 45.96 -25.03
N TYR A 4 -17.25 44.75 -25.24
CA TYR A 4 -17.61 43.48 -24.60
C TYR A 4 -16.56 42.38 -24.92
N ARG A 5 -15.28 42.57 -24.56
CA ARG A 5 -14.20 41.59 -24.87
C ARG A 5 -13.76 40.72 -23.68
N PHE A 6 -14.44 40.78 -22.53
CA PHE A 6 -14.01 40.09 -21.31
C PHE A 6 -14.89 38.91 -20.87
N GLY A 7 -16.03 38.64 -21.52
CA GLY A 7 -16.94 37.56 -21.11
C GLY A 7 -16.45 36.13 -21.40
N TRP A 8 -15.56 35.96 -22.38
CA TRP A 8 -15.17 34.62 -22.85
C TRP A 8 -13.95 34.03 -22.12
N LEU A 9 -13.12 34.87 -21.48
CA LEU A 9 -11.96 34.39 -20.71
C LEU A 9 -12.36 33.83 -19.34
N ALA A 10 -13.47 34.27 -18.75
CA ALA A 10 -13.94 33.77 -17.46
C ALA A 10 -14.46 32.32 -17.53
N ALA A 11 -15.09 31.92 -18.64
CA ALA A 11 -15.67 30.58 -18.81
C ALA A 11 -14.63 29.47 -18.99
N LEU A 12 -13.44 29.78 -19.55
CA LEU A 12 -12.38 28.79 -19.77
C LEU A 12 -11.58 28.49 -18.48
N VAL A 13 -11.47 29.45 -17.57
CA VAL A 13 -10.77 29.26 -16.28
C VAL A 13 -11.58 28.34 -15.35
N THR A 14 -12.91 28.43 -15.35
CA THR A 14 -13.78 27.57 -14.52
C THR A 14 -13.81 26.12 -15.02
N ALA A 15 -13.78 25.89 -16.34
CA ALA A 15 -13.73 24.55 -16.92
C ALA A 15 -12.38 23.85 -16.67
N GLY A 16 -11.27 24.60 -16.77
CA GLY A 16 -9.93 24.10 -16.46
C GLY A 16 -9.76 23.69 -15.00
N LEU A 17 -10.37 24.44 -14.05
CA LEU A 17 -10.41 24.06 -12.64
C LEU A 17 -11.15 22.73 -12.46
N ALA A 18 -12.39 22.61 -12.96
CA ALA A 18 -13.21 21.41 -12.79
C ALA A 18 -12.54 20.11 -13.33
N MET A 19 -11.80 20.20 -14.44
CA MET A 19 -11.02 19.06 -14.97
C MET A 19 -9.85 18.66 -14.06
N GLY A 20 -9.19 19.61 -13.40
CA GLY A 20 -8.10 19.34 -12.45
C GLY A 20 -8.58 18.56 -11.23
N TRP A 21 -9.72 18.96 -10.64
CA TRP A 21 -10.32 18.26 -9.50
C TRP A 21 -10.72 16.82 -9.85
N ALA A 22 -11.30 16.59 -11.04
CA ALA A 22 -11.75 15.26 -11.46
C ALA A 22 -10.60 14.26 -11.71
N ALA A 23 -9.44 14.74 -12.19
CA ALA A 23 -8.27 13.91 -12.42
C ALA A 23 -7.60 13.48 -11.11
N GLU A 24 -7.52 14.38 -10.13
CA GLU A 24 -6.96 14.12 -8.80
C GLU A 24 -7.80 13.12 -8.00
N ASP A 25 -9.12 13.17 -8.19
CA ASP A 25 -10.09 12.26 -7.60
C ASP A 25 -9.97 10.82 -8.15
N LYS A 26 -9.69 10.66 -9.45
CA LYS A 26 -9.39 9.35 -10.04
C LYS A 26 -8.12 8.73 -9.47
N ALA A 27 -7.07 9.51 -9.24
CA ALA A 27 -5.82 9.04 -8.66
C ALA A 27 -6.00 8.54 -7.20
N ARG A 28 -6.88 9.18 -6.41
CA ARG A 28 -7.26 8.69 -5.06
C ARG A 28 -8.03 7.37 -5.07
N ARG A 29 -8.77 7.07 -6.14
CA ARG A 29 -9.63 5.87 -6.27
C ARG A 29 -8.88 4.59 -6.69
N ALA A 30 -7.55 4.62 -6.85
CA ALA A 30 -6.76 3.52 -7.41
C ALA A 30 -6.72 2.20 -6.58
N GLN A 31 -7.27 2.16 -5.35
CA GLN A 31 -7.41 0.93 -4.56
C GLN A 31 -8.83 0.36 -4.71
N PRO A 32 -9.02 -0.96 -4.86
CA PRO A 32 -10.35 -1.58 -4.78
C PRO A 32 -11.10 -1.14 -3.51
N PRO A 33 -12.43 -0.91 -3.57
CA PRO A 33 -13.22 -0.44 -2.42
C PRO A 33 -12.98 -1.26 -1.15
N ALA A 34 -12.94 -2.60 -1.29
CA ALA A 34 -12.71 -3.54 -0.19
C ALA A 34 -11.38 -3.32 0.55
N ILE A 35 -10.27 -3.04 -0.16
CA ILE A 35 -8.97 -2.79 0.50
C ILE A 35 -9.01 -1.48 1.28
N ARG A 36 -9.73 -0.46 0.78
CA ARG A 36 -9.85 0.83 1.49
C ARG A 36 -10.65 0.67 2.77
N GLU A 37 -11.74 -0.08 2.72
CA GLU A 37 -12.59 -0.39 3.88
C GLU A 37 -11.81 -1.22 4.90
N PHE A 38 -11.08 -2.25 4.46
CA PHE A 38 -10.19 -3.04 5.31
C PHE A 38 -9.13 -2.18 6.01
N MET A 39 -8.47 -1.28 5.29
CA MET A 39 -7.49 -0.37 5.88
C MET A 39 -8.13 0.70 6.77
N ARG A 40 -9.42 1.00 6.57
CA ARG A 40 -10.19 1.85 7.48
C ARG A 40 -10.45 1.14 8.80
N GLU A 41 -10.82 -0.13 8.74
CA GLU A 41 -11.03 -0.91 9.95
C GLU A 41 -9.74 -1.08 10.76
N LYS A 42 -8.60 -1.27 10.08
CA LYS A 42 -7.27 -1.26 10.71
C LYS A 42 -7.01 0.06 11.47
N LEU A 43 -7.41 1.19 10.89
CA LEU A 43 -7.28 2.50 11.55
C LEU A 43 -8.17 2.58 12.78
N ASN A 44 -9.42 2.13 12.68
CA ASN A 44 -10.38 2.14 13.79
C ASN A 44 -9.84 1.37 14.99
N HIS A 45 -9.34 0.14 14.80
CA HIS A 45 -8.74 -0.63 15.89
C HIS A 45 -7.49 0.03 16.46
N SER A 46 -6.65 0.65 15.63
CA SER A 46 -5.49 1.41 16.13
C SER A 46 -5.91 2.59 17.00
N GLN A 47 -6.96 3.31 16.64
CA GLN A 47 -7.49 4.43 17.44
C GLN A 47 -8.09 3.93 18.76
N ALA A 48 -8.83 2.82 18.74
CA ALA A 48 -9.38 2.20 19.94
C ALA A 48 -8.30 1.68 20.90
N VAL A 49 -7.13 1.25 20.39
CA VAL A 49 -5.97 0.96 21.26
C VAL A 49 -5.49 2.23 21.99
N LEU A 50 -5.40 3.37 21.30
CA LEU A 50 -5.03 4.63 21.95
C LEU A 50 -6.07 5.04 23.00
N GLU A 51 -7.35 4.92 22.68
CA GLU A 51 -8.44 5.14 23.63
C GLU A 51 -8.25 4.27 24.89
N GLY A 52 -8.03 2.97 24.71
CA GLY A 52 -7.78 2.06 25.82
C GLY A 52 -6.55 2.44 26.65
N ILE A 53 -5.47 2.87 26.01
CA ILE A 53 -4.29 3.40 26.74
C ILE A 53 -4.66 4.65 27.54
N THR A 54 -5.37 5.62 26.94
CA THR A 54 -5.70 6.87 27.63
C THR A 54 -6.70 6.70 28.79
N LEU A 55 -7.49 5.63 28.76
CA LEU A 55 -8.48 5.30 29.79
C LEU A 55 -8.01 4.21 30.76
N GLU A 56 -6.79 3.69 30.58
CA GLU A 56 -6.29 2.51 31.30
C GLU A 56 -7.21 1.26 31.17
N ASP A 57 -7.89 1.14 30.03
CA ASP A 57 -8.75 0.00 29.70
C ASP A 57 -7.95 -1.09 28.98
N TYR A 58 -7.39 -2.02 29.76
CA TYR A 58 -6.58 -3.12 29.25
C TYR A 58 -7.38 -4.10 28.37
N ASP A 59 -8.68 -4.26 28.59
CA ASP A 59 -9.52 -5.12 27.76
C ASP A 59 -9.72 -4.52 26.38
N LEU A 60 -9.97 -3.20 26.30
CA LEU A 60 -10.07 -2.48 25.04
C LEU A 60 -8.76 -2.52 24.24
N ILE A 61 -7.61 -2.38 24.92
CA ILE A 61 -6.28 -2.56 24.30
C ILE A 61 -6.15 -4.00 23.76
N LEU A 62 -6.44 -5.00 24.59
CA LEU A 62 -6.25 -6.42 24.25
C LEU A 62 -7.10 -6.84 23.06
N VAL A 63 -8.40 -6.51 23.08
CA VAL A 63 -9.34 -6.86 22.01
C VAL A 63 -8.90 -6.25 20.69
N ASN A 64 -8.58 -4.95 20.66
CA ASN A 64 -8.20 -4.29 19.43
C ASN A 64 -6.80 -4.71 18.93
N ALA A 65 -5.85 -4.98 19.83
CA ALA A 65 -4.54 -5.55 19.45
C ALA A 65 -4.69 -6.93 18.79
N ARG A 66 -5.58 -7.78 19.31
CA ARG A 66 -5.89 -9.10 18.71
C ARG A 66 -6.57 -8.97 17.35
N LYS A 67 -7.51 -8.04 17.18
CA LYS A 67 -8.14 -7.78 15.88
C LYS A 67 -7.11 -7.31 14.85
N LEU A 68 -6.23 -6.39 15.21
CA LEU A 68 -5.12 -5.94 14.36
C LEU A 68 -4.21 -7.11 13.94
N LEU A 69 -3.90 -8.03 14.86
CA LEU A 69 -3.12 -9.23 14.56
C LEU A 69 -3.87 -10.18 13.61
N ALA A 70 -5.16 -10.43 13.84
CA ALA A 70 -5.98 -11.28 12.99
C ALA A 70 -6.08 -10.72 11.57
N MET A 71 -6.37 -9.42 11.43
CA MET A 71 -6.40 -8.74 10.13
C MET A 71 -5.08 -8.92 9.36
N SER A 72 -3.95 -8.89 10.05
CA SER A 72 -2.64 -9.04 9.41
C SER A 72 -2.32 -10.43 8.82
N GLN A 73 -3.23 -11.38 9.03
CA GLN A 73 -3.16 -12.76 8.55
C GLN A 73 -4.20 -13.03 7.45
N GLU A 74 -5.13 -12.10 7.22
CA GLU A 74 -6.14 -12.24 6.18
C GLU A 74 -5.55 -12.07 4.77
N GLY A 75 -6.17 -12.71 3.77
CA GLY A 75 -5.71 -12.63 2.38
C GLY A 75 -5.65 -11.20 1.84
N MET A 76 -6.57 -10.32 2.28
CA MET A 76 -6.58 -8.90 1.89
C MET A 76 -5.37 -8.11 2.41
N TRP A 77 -4.66 -8.64 3.41
CA TRP A 77 -3.41 -8.06 3.88
C TRP A 77 -2.26 -8.21 2.87
N GLN A 78 -2.28 -9.23 2.01
CA GLN A 78 -1.24 -9.48 1.01
C GLN A 78 -1.42 -8.60 -0.24
N ALA A 79 -1.42 -7.28 -0.04
CA ALA A 79 -1.68 -6.31 -1.10
C ALA A 79 -0.49 -6.09 -2.06
N VAL A 80 0.72 -6.49 -1.67
CA VAL A 80 1.96 -6.33 -2.45
C VAL A 80 2.82 -7.57 -2.27
N GLU A 81 3.40 -8.06 -3.35
CA GLU A 81 4.34 -9.19 -3.32
C GLU A 81 5.78 -8.75 -3.03
N GLY A 82 6.55 -9.61 -2.37
CA GLY A 82 7.98 -9.42 -2.12
C GLY A 82 8.37 -9.50 -0.65
N THR A 83 9.67 -9.68 -0.42
CA THR A 83 10.25 -9.89 0.92
C THR A 83 10.16 -8.65 1.80
N GLU A 84 10.33 -7.44 1.26
CA GLU A 84 10.30 -6.21 2.08
C GLU A 84 8.88 -5.92 2.59
N TYR A 85 7.84 -6.20 1.79
CA TYR A 85 6.45 -6.10 2.27
C TYR A 85 6.18 -7.09 3.40
N ALA A 86 6.73 -8.32 3.29
CA ALA A 86 6.63 -9.34 4.32
C ALA A 86 7.34 -8.90 5.61
N GLU A 87 8.49 -8.23 5.52
CA GLU A 87 9.20 -7.65 6.67
C GLU A 87 8.41 -6.53 7.36
N HIS A 88 7.86 -5.59 6.59
CA HIS A 88 6.98 -4.55 7.13
C HIS A 88 5.75 -5.16 7.83
N SER A 89 5.16 -6.19 7.24
CA SER A 89 4.04 -6.93 7.82
C SER A 89 4.44 -7.67 9.11
N ALA A 90 5.63 -8.28 9.13
CA ALA A 90 6.14 -8.95 10.32
C ALA A 90 6.45 -7.96 11.45
N ASN A 91 7.00 -6.79 11.13
CA ASN A 91 7.20 -5.69 12.08
C ASN A 91 5.87 -5.25 12.72
N PHE A 92 4.84 -5.02 11.91
CA PHE A 92 3.51 -4.70 12.39
C PHE A 92 2.96 -5.78 13.34
N ARG A 93 3.04 -7.06 12.94
CA ARG A 93 2.58 -8.20 13.75
C ARG A 93 3.28 -8.28 15.10
N ARG A 94 4.61 -8.09 15.13
CA ARG A 94 5.38 -8.08 16.38
C ARG A 94 4.90 -6.99 17.33
N ASN A 95 4.66 -5.78 16.81
CA ASN A 95 4.19 -4.66 17.64
C ASN A 95 2.74 -4.84 18.12
N ALA A 96 1.86 -5.38 17.28
CA ALA A 96 0.49 -5.72 17.68
C ALA A 96 0.47 -6.84 18.75
N ALA A 97 1.33 -7.85 18.62
CA ALA A 97 1.49 -8.88 19.65
C ALA A 97 2.06 -8.32 20.96
N ALA A 98 2.99 -7.36 20.87
CA ALA A 98 3.54 -6.66 22.05
C ALA A 98 2.47 -5.85 22.79
N LEU A 99 1.53 -5.21 22.08
CA LEU A 99 0.36 -4.55 22.67
C LEU A 99 -0.52 -5.55 23.44
N ALA A 100 -0.87 -6.67 22.80
CA ALA A 100 -1.67 -7.71 23.46
C ALA A 100 -0.95 -8.25 24.70
N LYS A 101 0.38 -8.46 24.63
CA LYS A 101 1.18 -8.88 25.79
C LYS A 101 1.16 -7.83 26.91
N ALA A 102 1.37 -6.56 26.58
CA ALA A 102 1.36 -5.47 27.56
C ALA A 102 0.00 -5.32 28.27
N ALA A 103 -1.09 -5.47 27.53
CA ALA A 103 -2.44 -5.47 28.09
C ALA A 103 -2.67 -6.63 29.07
N ASN A 104 -2.27 -7.86 28.71
CA ASN A 104 -2.36 -9.01 29.63
C ASN A 104 -1.53 -8.85 30.90
N LEU A 105 -0.43 -8.09 30.82
CA LEU A 105 0.42 -7.78 31.97
C LEU A 105 -0.01 -6.52 32.72
N ALA A 106 -1.13 -5.89 32.34
CA ALA A 106 -1.61 -4.62 32.89
C ALA A 106 -0.51 -3.54 32.97
N SER A 107 0.31 -3.43 31.94
CA SER A 107 1.44 -2.48 31.90
C SER A 107 1.18 -1.36 30.90
N LEU A 108 0.75 -0.21 31.41
CA LEU A 108 0.43 0.97 30.60
C LEU A 108 1.65 1.52 29.84
N ASP A 109 2.82 1.56 30.48
CA ASP A 109 4.07 2.01 29.85
C ASP A 109 4.46 1.09 28.68
N SER A 110 4.36 -0.23 28.88
CA SER A 110 4.64 -1.21 27.84
C SER A 110 3.65 -1.10 26.69
N ALA A 111 2.36 -0.87 26.99
CA ALA A 111 1.32 -0.69 25.98
C ALA A 111 1.56 0.59 25.17
N THR A 112 1.91 1.69 25.84
CA THR A 112 2.24 2.97 25.20
C THR A 112 3.43 2.85 24.25
N LEU A 113 4.53 2.22 24.70
CA LEU A 113 5.70 2.01 23.85
C LEU A 113 5.39 1.11 22.65
N ALA A 114 4.64 0.03 22.87
CA ALA A 114 4.23 -0.88 21.80
C ALA A 114 3.29 -0.17 20.80
N TYR A 115 2.41 0.71 21.26
CA TYR A 115 1.52 1.52 20.43
C TYR A 115 2.31 2.45 19.51
N VAL A 116 3.28 3.20 20.04
CA VAL A 116 4.14 4.08 19.25
C VAL A 116 4.91 3.29 18.18
N ARG A 117 5.49 2.13 18.53
CA ARG A 117 6.17 1.27 17.55
C ARG A 117 5.23 0.73 16.48
N MET A 118 4.01 0.36 16.87
CA MET A 118 2.98 -0.08 15.93
C MET A 118 2.61 1.04 14.95
N THR A 119 2.36 2.26 15.42
CA THR A 119 2.02 3.38 14.53
C THR A 119 3.16 3.74 13.58
N MET A 120 4.42 3.68 14.04
CA MET A 120 5.59 3.81 13.16
C MET A 120 5.61 2.77 12.05
N SER A 121 5.37 1.49 12.37
CA SER A 121 5.31 0.42 11.35
C SER A 121 4.19 0.64 10.31
N CYS A 122 3.09 1.30 10.70
CA CYS A 122 2.04 1.69 9.76
C CYS A 122 2.56 2.72 8.74
N VAL A 123 3.25 3.75 9.22
CA VAL A 123 3.81 4.80 8.38
C VAL A 123 4.89 4.26 7.45
N GLU A 124 5.77 3.40 7.96
CA GLU A 124 6.85 2.76 7.19
C GLU A 124 6.30 1.90 6.06
N CYS A 125 5.36 1.00 6.34
CA CYS A 125 4.71 0.19 5.33
C CYS A 125 4.02 1.08 4.27
N HIS A 126 3.33 2.14 4.70
CA HIS A 126 2.66 3.05 3.77
C HIS A 126 3.65 3.87 2.92
N LYS A 127 4.84 4.19 3.43
CA LYS A 127 5.91 4.82 2.64
C LYS A 127 6.40 3.85 1.57
N TYR A 128 6.68 2.61 1.93
CA TYR A 128 7.12 1.56 1.01
C TYR A 128 6.09 1.32 -0.12
N VAL A 129 4.83 1.07 0.24
CA VAL A 129 3.77 0.77 -0.75
C VAL A 129 3.54 1.95 -1.70
N ARG A 130 3.58 3.20 -1.21
CA ARG A 130 3.48 4.39 -2.06
C ARG A 130 4.68 4.53 -2.99
N GLY A 131 5.89 4.30 -2.48
CA GLY A 131 7.13 4.33 -3.25
C GLY A 131 7.13 3.33 -4.41
N ARG A 132 6.66 2.09 -4.17
CA ARG A 132 6.51 1.08 -5.22
C ARG A 132 5.50 1.48 -6.30
N LYS A 133 4.37 2.07 -5.91
CA LYS A 133 3.37 2.57 -6.87
C LYS A 133 3.94 3.70 -7.74
N SER A 134 4.71 4.63 -7.16
CA SER A 134 5.37 5.68 -7.95
C SER A 134 6.42 5.14 -8.91
N ALA A 135 7.22 4.14 -8.50
CA ALA A 135 8.21 3.52 -9.38
C ALA A 135 7.55 2.80 -10.57
N ALA A 136 6.44 2.10 -10.33
CA ALA A 136 5.67 1.45 -11.40
C ALA A 136 5.10 2.46 -12.41
N LEU A 137 4.61 3.62 -11.95
CA LEU A 137 4.09 4.68 -12.84
C LEU A 137 5.19 5.43 -13.62
N ASN A 138 6.41 5.47 -13.08
CA ASN A 138 7.56 6.17 -13.68
C ASN A 138 8.45 5.26 -14.53
N THR A 139 8.10 3.99 -14.71
CA THR A 139 8.77 3.12 -15.66
C THR A 139 8.34 3.56 -17.07
N PRO A 140 9.26 3.96 -17.98
CA PRO A 140 8.88 4.30 -19.34
C PRO A 140 8.09 3.15 -19.96
N LEU A 141 6.96 3.45 -20.60
CA LEU A 141 6.29 2.48 -21.48
C LEU A 141 7.34 1.89 -22.42
N PRO A 142 7.36 0.57 -22.68
CA PRO A 142 8.22 0.02 -23.72
C PRO A 142 7.97 0.83 -24.97
N SER A 143 9.02 1.50 -25.43
CA SER A 143 8.89 2.37 -26.59
C SER A 143 8.43 1.50 -27.74
N GLN A 144 7.51 2.00 -28.59
CA GLN A 144 7.06 1.24 -29.76
C GLN A 144 8.21 0.87 -30.72
N ALA A 145 9.46 1.30 -30.45
CA ALA A 145 10.66 0.87 -31.13
C ALA A 145 11.05 -0.60 -30.86
N ASP A 146 10.55 -1.22 -29.78
CA ASP A 146 10.87 -2.63 -29.47
C ASP A 146 9.94 -3.63 -30.20
N SER A 147 8.99 -3.14 -31.01
CA SER A 147 8.06 -3.98 -31.79
C SER A 147 8.61 -4.45 -33.15
N VAL A 148 9.87 -4.15 -33.46
CA VAL A 148 10.54 -4.67 -34.66
C VAL A 148 11.71 -5.57 -34.27
N ALA A 149 11.41 -6.66 -33.57
CA ALA A 149 12.32 -7.80 -33.55
C ALA A 149 12.40 -8.37 -34.99
N PRO A 150 13.59 -8.54 -35.58
CA PRO A 150 13.70 -9.20 -36.87
C PRO A 150 13.25 -10.65 -36.71
N LEU A 151 12.33 -11.10 -37.57
CA LEU A 151 12.14 -12.52 -37.85
C LEU A 151 13.44 -13.04 -38.50
N VAL A 152 14.46 -13.37 -37.70
CA VAL A 152 15.67 -14.04 -38.19
C VAL A 152 16.16 -15.07 -37.17
N ALA A 153 16.23 -16.31 -37.65
CA ALA A 153 16.97 -17.47 -37.13
C ALA A 153 16.37 -18.28 -35.95
N VAL A 154 15.26 -18.98 -36.22
CA VAL A 154 15.14 -20.37 -35.77
C VAL A 154 15.85 -21.23 -36.83
N ASN A 155 17.14 -21.46 -36.67
CA ASN A 155 17.91 -22.52 -37.34
C ASN A 155 19.35 -22.53 -36.80
N ALA A 156 19.55 -23.16 -35.65
CA ALA A 156 20.82 -23.79 -35.25
C ALA A 156 20.68 -24.39 -33.84
N ASP A 157 20.00 -25.53 -33.70
CA ASP A 157 20.38 -26.50 -32.65
C ASP A 157 19.84 -27.92 -32.89
N VAL A 158 20.13 -28.50 -34.06
CA VAL A 158 19.87 -29.93 -34.34
C VAL A 158 21.18 -30.71 -34.52
N GLY A 159 22.32 -30.08 -34.23
CA GLY A 159 23.66 -30.69 -34.41
C GLY A 159 24.25 -31.34 -33.15
N GLU A 160 23.79 -30.97 -31.95
CA GLU A 160 24.51 -31.32 -30.71
C GLU A 160 23.84 -32.45 -29.91
N LEU A 161 22.59 -32.81 -30.22
CA LEU A 161 21.84 -33.88 -29.53
C LEU A 161 22.13 -35.30 -30.05
N SER A 162 22.86 -35.47 -31.17
CA SER A 162 23.13 -36.81 -31.73
C SER A 162 24.39 -37.50 -31.18
N LYS A 163 25.22 -36.80 -30.39
CA LYS A 163 26.49 -37.37 -29.88
C LYS A 163 26.44 -37.89 -28.45
N SER A 164 25.30 -37.79 -27.77
CA SER A 164 25.12 -38.27 -26.39
C SER A 164 24.36 -39.60 -26.25
N ILE A 165 24.03 -40.26 -27.37
CA ILE A 165 23.25 -41.52 -27.35
C ILE A 165 24.09 -42.77 -27.68
N GLU A 166 25.35 -42.63 -28.12
CA GLU A 166 26.24 -43.77 -28.40
C GLU A 166 27.57 -43.73 -27.63
N ARG A 167 27.52 -43.52 -26.31
CA ARG A 167 28.65 -43.87 -25.43
C ARG A 167 28.21 -44.22 -24.01
#